data_AF-A0A524K4Y4-F1
#
_entry.id   AF-A0A524K4Y4-F1
#
_cell.length_a   1.000
_cell.length_b   1.000
_cell.length_c   1.000
_cell.angle_alpha   90.00
_cell.angle_beta   90.00
_cell.angle_gamma   90.00
#
_symmetry.space_group_name_H-M   'P 1'
#
loop_
_entity.id
_entity.type
_entity.pdbx_description
1 polymer ?
#
loop_
_entity_poly.entity_id
_entity_poly.type
_entity_poly.pdbx_seq_one_letter_code
_entity_poly.pdbx_strand_id
1 'polypeptide(L)'
;VSDVRKAPHKQALHAIQLNEGILNVGETVVLAIDQRRRKAITANHSAAHLLQAALRQIVGMHIQQAGSFVGPDYLRFDFTHYEKVSETQLIEIEALVNNFVFSSSSVDIQSMDIEDAKHDGAIALFDEKYEKTVRVITMGTISKELCGGCHVANTQEVGVFKIDA
;
A
#
# COMPACT_ATOMS: atom_id res chain seq x y z
N VAL A 1 -6.06 -20.95 8.40
CA VAL A 1 -5.01 -19.98 8.77
C VAL A 1 -5.70 -18.71 9.23
N SER A 2 -5.48 -18.29 10.47
CA SER A 2 -6.10 -17.09 11.05
C SER A 2 -5.22 -15.84 10.98
N ASP A 3 -3.89 -16.01 10.95
CA ASP A 3 -2.92 -14.92 10.87
C ASP A 3 -1.62 -15.39 10.20
N VAL A 4 -0.87 -14.48 9.60
CA VAL A 4 0.47 -14.73 9.05
C VAL A 4 1.42 -13.60 9.44
N ARG A 5 2.54 -13.95 10.06
CA ARG A 5 3.57 -12.99 10.48
C ARG A 5 4.94 -13.36 9.92
N LYS A 6 5.83 -12.38 9.83
CA LYS A 6 7.25 -12.64 9.57
C LYS A 6 7.93 -13.04 10.89
N ALA A 7 8.61 -14.18 10.89
CA ALA A 7 9.52 -14.59 11.96
C ALA A 7 10.87 -13.83 11.85
N PRO A 8 11.79 -13.93 12.85
CA PRO A 8 13.04 -13.15 12.87
C PRO A 8 13.93 -13.29 11.63
N HIS A 9 13.88 -14.42 10.92
CA HIS A 9 14.62 -14.61 9.66
C HIS A 9 13.71 -14.53 8.43
N LYS A 10 12.66 -13.71 8.51
CA LYS A 10 11.69 -13.41 7.43
C LYS A 10 10.84 -14.61 6.97
N GLN A 11 10.83 -15.72 7.71
CA GLN A 11 9.96 -16.85 7.39
C GLN A 11 8.48 -16.49 7.61
N ALA A 12 7.58 -17.03 6.79
CA ALA A 12 6.14 -16.90 6.99
C ALA A 12 5.65 -17.86 8.08
N LEU A 13 5.31 -17.31 9.25
CA LEU A 13 4.70 -18.04 10.36
C LEU A 13 3.18 -18.00 10.20
N HIS A 14 2.55 -19.16 9.99
CA HIS A 14 1.10 -19.27 9.82
C HIS A 14 0.46 -19.69 11.15
N ALA A 15 -0.37 -18.81 11.72
CA ALA A 15 -1.21 -19.19 12.85
C ALA A 15 -2.40 -20.00 12.31
N ILE A 16 -2.56 -21.21 12.83
CA ILE A 16 -3.59 -22.15 12.40
C ILE A 16 -4.43 -22.57 13.58
N GLN A 17 -5.74 -22.61 13.37
CA GLN A 17 -6.67 -23.30 14.23
C GLN A 17 -7.08 -24.57 13.49
N LEU A 18 -6.79 -25.73 14.08
CA LEU A 18 -7.31 -26.99 13.56
C LEU A 18 -8.75 -27.15 14.05
N ASN A 19 -9.64 -27.41 13.10
CA ASN A 19 -11.02 -27.78 13.44
C ASN A 19 -11.08 -29.26 13.85
N GLU A 20 -10.36 -30.13 13.13
CA GLU A 20 -10.29 -31.57 13.35
C GLU A 20 -8.91 -32.11 12.95
N GLY A 21 -8.53 -33.26 13.50
CA GLY A 21 -7.28 -33.97 13.15
C GLY A 21 -6.03 -33.50 13.89
N ILE A 22 -4.89 -33.99 13.45
CA ILE A 22 -3.55 -33.65 13.96
C ILE A 22 -2.69 -33.29 12.74
N LEU A 23 -1.91 -32.21 12.85
CA LEU A 23 -0.94 -31.82 11.84
C LEU A 23 0.47 -32.19 12.31
N ASN A 24 1.21 -32.95 11.50
CA ASN A 24 2.56 -33.40 11.84
C ASN A 24 3.64 -32.68 11.03
N VAL A 25 4.84 -32.58 11.62
CA VAL A 25 6.01 -32.04 10.93
C VAL A 25 6.38 -32.94 9.74
N GLY A 26 6.57 -32.33 8.57
CA GLY A 26 6.89 -33.03 7.32
C GLY A 26 5.67 -33.37 6.46
N GLU A 27 4.45 -33.13 6.94
CA GLU A 27 3.25 -33.30 6.13
C GLU A 27 3.17 -32.26 5.00
N THR A 28 2.68 -32.71 3.85
CA THR A 28 2.37 -31.81 2.72
C THR A 28 0.99 -31.22 2.91
N VAL A 29 0.89 -29.89 2.84
CA VAL A 29 -0.36 -29.15 2.97
C VAL A 29 -0.61 -28.27 1.76
N VAL A 30 -1.88 -27.98 1.47
CA VAL A 30 -2.29 -27.00 0.47
C VAL A 30 -2.73 -25.73 1.20
N LEU A 31 -2.12 -24.60 0.84
CA LEU A 31 -2.50 -23.29 1.35
C LEU A 31 -3.29 -22.54 0.28
N ALA A 32 -4.41 -21.95 0.69
CA ALA A 32 -5.22 -21.07 -0.15
C ALA A 32 -5.46 -19.75 0.58
N ILE A 33 -5.37 -18.65 -0.16
CA ILE A 33 -5.71 -17.32 0.36
C ILE A 33 -7.17 -17.00 0.04
N ASP A 34 -7.81 -16.19 0.89
CA ASP A 34 -9.05 -15.52 0.53
C ASP A 34 -8.75 -14.46 -0.55
N GLN A 35 -9.16 -14.77 -1.77
CA GLN A 35 -8.92 -13.92 -2.94
C GLN A 35 -9.67 -12.60 -2.86
N ARG A 36 -10.89 -12.57 -2.31
CA ARG A 36 -11.67 -11.34 -2.18
C ARG A 36 -11.03 -10.40 -1.18
N ARG A 37 -10.67 -10.93 -0.01
CA ARG A 37 -9.94 -10.18 1.03
C ARG A 37 -8.60 -9.67 0.50
N ARG A 38 -7.83 -10.49 -0.24
CA ARG A 38 -6.56 -10.06 -0.82
C ARG A 38 -6.74 -8.91 -1.81
N LYS A 39 -7.73 -9.00 -2.70
CA LYS A 39 -8.03 -7.94 -3.68
C LYS A 39 -8.39 -6.63 -3.00
N ALA A 40 -9.26 -6.66 -1.99
CA ALA A 40 -9.66 -5.45 -1.25
C ALA A 40 -8.46 -4.77 -0.55
N ILE A 41 -7.62 -5.54 0.16
CA ILE A 41 -6.39 -5.02 0.78
C ILE A 41 -5.44 -4.43 -0.26
N THR A 42 -5.34 -5.07 -1.43
CA THR A 42 -4.44 -4.63 -2.53
C THR A 42 -4.92 -3.33 -3.16
N ALA A 43 -6.24 -3.18 -3.36
CA ALA A 43 -6.88 -1.94 -3.79
C ALA A 43 -6.64 -0.82 -2.78
N ASN A 44 -6.91 -1.06 -1.49
CA ASN A 44 -6.68 -0.09 -0.43
C ASN A 44 -5.20 0.29 -0.28
N HIS A 45 -4.27 -0.64 -0.45
CA HIS A 45 -2.84 -0.30 -0.46
C HIS A 45 -2.51 0.66 -1.60
N SER A 46 -3.03 0.36 -2.79
CA SER A 46 -2.78 1.20 -3.96
C SER A 46 -3.41 2.59 -3.80
N ALA A 47 -4.60 2.67 -3.21
CA ALA A 47 -5.27 3.92 -2.87
C ALA A 47 -4.46 4.78 -1.89
N ALA A 48 -3.70 4.17 -0.96
CA ALA A 48 -2.84 4.92 -0.03
C ALA A 48 -1.75 5.71 -0.78
N HIS A 49 -1.16 5.14 -1.84
CA HIS A 49 -0.19 5.85 -2.69
C HIS A 49 -0.84 7.00 -3.47
N LEU A 50 -2.04 6.77 -4.03
CA LEU A 50 -2.79 7.83 -4.72
C LEU A 50 -3.18 8.96 -3.76
N LEU A 51 -3.57 8.62 -2.53
CA LEU A 51 -3.88 9.57 -1.47
C LEU A 51 -2.65 10.39 -1.09
N GLN A 52 -1.47 9.76 -0.94
CA GLN A 52 -0.23 10.47 -0.67
C GLN A 52 0.11 11.47 -1.78
N ALA A 53 -0.02 11.07 -3.05
CA ALA A 53 0.18 11.98 -4.18
C ALA A 53 -0.80 13.16 -4.16
N ALA A 54 -2.09 12.91 -3.92
CA ALA A 54 -3.11 13.94 -3.84
C ALA A 54 -2.88 14.91 -2.67
N LEU A 55 -2.54 14.40 -1.49
CA LEU A 55 -2.19 15.23 -0.33
C LEU A 55 -1.00 16.14 -0.63
N ARG A 56 0.05 15.62 -1.29
CA ARG A 56 1.22 16.44 -1.65
C ARG A 56 0.88 17.53 -2.66
N GLN A 57 -0.06 17.26 -3.57
CA GLN A 57 -0.49 18.23 -4.58
C GLN A 57 -1.42 19.31 -4.01
N ILE A 58 -2.34 18.96 -3.11
CA ILE A 58 -3.36 19.88 -2.58
C ILE A 58 -2.89 20.58 -1.30
N VAL A 59 -2.31 19.84 -0.35
CA VAL A 59 -1.89 20.36 0.96
C VAL A 59 -0.45 20.86 0.92
N GLY A 60 0.43 20.13 0.26
CA GLY A 60 1.80 20.58 -0.01
C GLY A 60 2.86 19.48 0.07
N MET A 61 4.03 19.77 -0.51
CA MET A 61 5.12 18.80 -0.65
C MET A 61 5.77 18.38 0.68
N HIS A 62 5.50 19.09 1.78
CA HIS A 62 5.95 18.73 3.12
C HIS A 62 5.20 17.53 3.71
N ILE A 63 4.10 17.10 3.10
CA ILE A 63 3.35 15.94 3.56
C ILE A 63 4.23 14.69 3.47
N GLN A 64 4.40 14.07 4.63
CA GLN A 64 5.13 12.81 4.80
C GLN A 64 4.28 11.86 5.63
N GLN A 65 4.26 10.59 5.23
CA GLN A 65 3.60 9.52 5.98
C GLN A 65 4.24 9.35 7.35
N ALA A 66 3.43 9.45 8.40
CA ALA A 66 3.78 9.16 9.80
C ALA A 66 3.25 7.79 10.26
N GLY A 67 2.32 7.21 9.51
CA GLY A 67 1.72 5.91 9.82
C GLY A 67 0.72 5.49 8.75
N SER A 68 0.45 4.19 8.65
CA SER A 68 -0.61 3.69 7.78
C SER A 68 -1.18 2.38 8.31
N PHE A 69 -2.48 2.17 8.05
CA PHE A 69 -3.15 0.89 8.19
C PHE A 69 -3.87 0.57 6.88
N VAL A 70 -3.76 -0.67 6.41
CA VAL A 70 -4.45 -1.13 5.19
C VAL A 70 -5.19 -2.43 5.51
N GLY A 71 -6.50 -2.33 5.66
CA GLY A 71 -7.42 -3.45 5.83
C GLY A 71 -8.20 -3.75 4.55
N PRO A 72 -9.07 -4.79 4.57
CA PRO A 72 -9.97 -5.04 3.46
C PRO A 72 -11.12 -4.02 3.39
N ASP A 73 -11.51 -3.44 4.52
CA ASP A 73 -12.71 -2.58 4.60
C ASP A 73 -12.35 -1.10 4.47
N TYR A 74 -11.18 -0.69 4.97
CA TYR A 74 -10.71 0.69 4.93
C TYR A 74 -9.18 0.76 4.96
N LEU A 75 -8.65 1.95 4.67
CA LEU A 75 -7.28 2.33 4.96
C LEU A 75 -7.26 3.55 5.88
N ARG A 76 -6.19 3.70 6.65
CA ARG A 76 -5.86 4.90 7.42
C ARG A 76 -4.49 5.39 6.95
N PHE A 77 -4.36 6.69 6.75
CA PHE A 77 -3.11 7.33 6.35
C PHE A 77 -2.84 8.50 7.30
N ASP A 78 -1.80 8.35 8.12
CA ASP A 78 -1.40 9.32 9.12
C ASP A 78 -0.24 10.15 8.53
N PHE A 79 -0.30 11.47 8.63
CA PHE A 79 0.74 12.36 8.11
C PHE A 79 0.93 13.58 9.01
N THR A 80 2.11 14.19 8.91
CA THR A 80 2.44 15.40 9.68
C THR A 80 1.99 16.65 8.93
N HIS A 81 1.14 17.45 9.57
CA HIS A 81 0.72 18.76 9.10
C HIS A 81 0.42 19.68 10.30
N TYR A 82 0.65 20.98 10.15
CA TYR A 82 0.60 21.94 11.25
C TYR A 82 -0.84 22.39 11.60
N GLU A 83 -1.80 22.13 10.72
CA GLU A 83 -3.21 22.44 10.93
C GLU A 83 -4.12 21.29 10.43
N LYS A 84 -5.40 21.34 10.79
CA LYS A 84 -6.39 20.39 10.31
C LYS A 84 -6.66 20.68 8.82
N VAL A 85 -6.67 19.64 7.99
CA VAL A 85 -7.11 19.75 6.59
C VAL A 85 -8.57 20.22 6.56
N SER A 86 -8.84 21.28 5.80
CA SER A 86 -10.17 21.87 5.68
C SER A 86 -11.14 20.95 4.92
N GLU A 87 -12.45 21.12 5.13
CA GLU A 87 -13.47 20.36 4.40
C GLU A 87 -13.36 20.53 2.88
N THR A 88 -13.07 21.75 2.42
CA THR A 88 -12.84 22.03 0.99
C THR A 88 -11.65 21.23 0.45
N GLN A 89 -10.52 21.22 1.18
CA GLN A 89 -9.36 20.42 0.77
C GLN A 89 -9.66 18.92 0.80
N LEU A 90 -10.43 18.41 1.77
CA LEU A 90 -10.82 17.00 1.80
C LEU A 90 -11.64 16.62 0.56
N ILE A 91 -12.58 17.48 0.13
CA ILE A 91 -13.35 17.27 -1.10
C ILE A 91 -12.43 17.27 -2.33
N GLU A 92 -11.49 18.22 -2.41
CA GLU A 92 -10.52 18.30 -3.51
C GLU A 92 -9.60 17.08 -3.56
N ILE A 93 -9.12 16.60 -2.39
CA ILE A 93 -8.29 15.39 -2.28
C ILE A 93 -9.08 14.17 -2.74
N GLU A 94 -10.30 13.98 -2.25
CA GLU A 94 -11.16 12.85 -2.64
C GLU A 94 -11.42 12.85 -4.17
N ALA A 95 -11.75 14.01 -4.73
CA ALA A 95 -11.97 14.15 -6.17
C ALA A 95 -10.70 13.84 -6.97
N LEU A 96 -9.55 14.34 -6.51
CA LEU A 96 -8.27 14.11 -7.18
C LEU A 96 -7.84 12.65 -7.14
N VAL A 97 -8.00 11.96 -6.00
CA VAL A 97 -7.73 10.52 -5.91
C VAL A 97 -8.63 9.74 -6.88
N ASN A 98 -9.91 10.06 -6.95
CA ASN A 98 -10.81 9.40 -7.91
C ASN A 98 -10.41 9.71 -9.36
N ASN A 99 -9.96 10.93 -9.69
CA ASN A 99 -9.41 11.23 -11.02
C ASN A 99 -8.18 10.36 -11.34
N PHE A 100 -7.30 10.12 -10.37
CA PHE A 100 -6.16 9.20 -10.54
C PHE A 100 -6.60 7.75 -10.76
N VAL A 101 -7.61 7.27 -10.03
CA VAL A 101 -8.22 5.96 -10.27
C VAL A 101 -8.75 5.88 -11.70
N PHE A 102 -9.59 6.82 -12.11
CA PHE A 102 -10.26 6.78 -13.42
C PHE A 102 -9.33 7.07 -14.60
N SER A 103 -8.14 7.64 -14.35
CA SER A 103 -7.09 7.74 -15.37
C SER A 103 -6.60 6.39 -15.89
N SER A 104 -6.91 5.30 -15.18
CA SER A 104 -6.61 3.92 -15.60
C SER A 104 -5.13 3.71 -15.93
N SER A 105 -4.25 4.25 -15.09
CA SER A 105 -2.80 4.19 -15.28
C SER A 105 -2.26 2.80 -14.95
N SER A 106 -1.24 2.34 -15.69
CA SER A 106 -0.52 1.10 -15.36
C SER A 106 0.20 1.24 -14.02
N VAL A 107 0.26 0.13 -13.27
CA VAL A 107 1.07 0.02 -12.06
C VAL A 107 2.26 -0.88 -12.35
N ASP A 108 3.42 -0.25 -12.50
CA ASP A 108 4.67 -0.91 -12.82
C ASP A 108 5.46 -1.19 -11.55
N ILE A 109 6.02 -2.40 -11.48
CA ILE A 109 6.70 -2.92 -10.30
C ILE A 109 8.09 -3.39 -10.71
N GLN A 110 9.12 -2.77 -10.17
CA GLN A 110 10.51 -3.05 -10.51
C GLN A 110 11.35 -3.28 -9.26
N SER A 111 12.37 -4.14 -9.38
CA SER A 111 13.40 -4.29 -8.36
C SER A 111 14.69 -3.66 -8.88
N MET A 112 15.26 -2.72 -8.13
CA MET A 112 16.46 -1.98 -8.52
C MET A 112 17.29 -1.59 -7.30
N ASP A 113 18.49 -1.03 -7.54
CA ASP A 113 19.33 -0.49 -6.46
C ASP A 113 18.65 0.72 -5.81
N ILE A 114 18.80 0.87 -4.50
CA ILE A 114 18.20 1.96 -3.74
C ILE A 114 18.69 3.34 -4.20
N GLU A 115 19.96 3.47 -4.59
CA GLU A 115 20.50 4.76 -5.03
C GLU A 115 19.96 5.13 -6.41
N ASP A 116 19.83 4.15 -7.32
CA ASP A 116 19.18 4.34 -8.61
C ASP A 116 17.71 4.74 -8.43
N ALA A 117 16.97 4.07 -7.53
CA ALA A 117 15.58 4.40 -7.25
C ALA A 117 15.41 5.84 -6.73
N LYS A 118 16.30 6.29 -5.84
CA LYS A 118 16.30 7.67 -5.33
C LYS A 118 16.62 8.68 -6.43
N HIS A 119 17.60 8.40 -7.29
CA HIS A 119 17.93 9.24 -8.44
C HIS A 119 16.76 9.35 -9.43
N ASP A 120 16.00 8.27 -9.58
CA ASP A 120 14.79 8.20 -10.41
C ASP A 120 13.57 8.91 -9.81
N GLY A 121 13.73 9.56 -8.65
CA GLY A 121 12.70 10.34 -7.97
C GLY A 121 11.71 9.50 -7.15
N ALA A 122 12.04 8.24 -6.83
CA ALA A 122 11.19 7.42 -5.99
C ALA A 122 11.14 7.99 -4.57
N ILE A 123 9.93 8.16 -4.04
CA ILE A 123 9.73 8.56 -2.64
C ILE A 123 10.03 7.35 -1.76
N ALA A 124 10.94 7.54 -0.81
CA ALA A 124 11.23 6.59 0.26
C ALA A 124 10.62 7.10 1.57
N LEU A 125 10.17 6.17 2.42
CA LEU A 125 9.76 6.52 3.78
C LEU A 125 11.03 6.78 4.61
N PHE A 126 11.10 7.96 5.23
CA PHE A 126 12.33 8.48 5.83
C PHE A 126 12.87 7.60 6.97
N ASP A 127 12.00 6.83 7.64
CA ASP A 127 12.33 6.02 8.82
C ASP A 127 12.49 4.52 8.53
N GLU A 128 12.42 4.08 7.27
CA GLU A 128 12.60 2.67 6.93
C GLU A 128 14.06 2.33 6.58
N LYS A 129 14.57 1.24 7.17
CA LYS A 129 15.84 0.64 6.75
C LYS A 129 15.61 -0.22 5.52
N TYR A 130 16.01 0.29 4.37
CA TYR A 130 15.94 -0.42 3.10
C TYR A 130 17.17 -1.32 2.87
N GLU A 131 16.95 -2.42 2.15
CA GLU A 131 18.02 -3.24 1.61
C GLU A 131 18.65 -2.56 0.38
N LYS A 132 19.80 -3.08 -0.09
CA LYS A 132 20.45 -2.56 -1.30
C LYS A 132 19.54 -2.64 -2.53
N THR A 133 18.78 -3.75 -2.64
CA THR A 133 17.77 -3.92 -3.68
C THR A 133 16.40 -3.62 -3.10
N VAL A 134 15.70 -2.66 -3.69
CA VAL A 134 14.37 -2.21 -3.28
C VAL A 134 13.34 -2.47 -4.37
N ARG A 135 12.07 -2.49 -3.98
CA ARG A 135 10.95 -2.62 -4.91
C ARG A 135 10.29 -1.26 -5.09
N VAL A 136 10.28 -0.79 -6.33
CA VAL A 136 9.70 0.50 -6.75
C VAL A 136 8.36 0.23 -7.39
N ILE A 137 7.34 0.95 -6.94
CA ILE A 137 5.99 0.93 -7.48
C ILE A 137 5.75 2.27 -8.16
N THR A 138 5.43 2.22 -9.45
CA THR A 138 5.14 3.41 -10.26
C THR A 138 3.70 3.32 -10.75
N MET A 139 2.87 4.33 -10.45
CA MET A 139 1.48 4.40 -10.92
C MET A 139 1.37 5.52 -11.95
N GLY A 140 1.61 5.18 -13.22
CA GLY A 140 1.72 6.16 -14.31
C GLY A 140 2.68 7.30 -13.95
N THR A 141 2.24 8.55 -14.14
CA THR A 141 2.98 9.75 -13.73
C THR A 141 2.56 10.29 -12.36
N ILE A 142 1.71 9.56 -11.63
CA ILE A 142 1.03 10.03 -10.41
C ILE A 142 1.91 9.83 -9.18
N SER A 143 2.46 8.62 -9.03
CA SER A 143 3.32 8.27 -7.89
C SER A 143 4.44 7.32 -8.31
N LYS A 144 5.58 7.44 -7.63
CA LYS A 144 6.71 6.51 -7.70
C LYS A 144 7.28 6.36 -6.30
N GLU A 145 7.15 5.17 -5.72
CA GLU A 145 7.44 4.95 -4.28
C GLU A 145 8.13 3.61 -4.01
N LEU A 146 8.94 3.55 -2.96
CA LEU A 146 9.48 2.28 -2.46
C LEU A 146 8.40 1.55 -1.66
N CYS A 147 7.96 0.38 -2.13
CA CYS A 147 6.97 -0.40 -1.40
C CYS A 147 7.07 -1.92 -1.63
N GLY A 148 7.07 -2.68 -0.52
CA GLY A 148 7.07 -4.14 -0.51
C GLY A 148 5.68 -4.79 -0.57
N GLY A 149 4.62 -3.99 -0.71
CA GLY A 149 3.23 -4.42 -0.67
C GLY A 149 2.69 -5.09 -1.94
N CYS A 150 1.51 -5.67 -1.85
CA CYS A 150 0.74 -6.03 -3.04
C CYS A 150 0.05 -4.78 -3.58
N HIS A 151 0.08 -4.58 -4.90
CA HIS A 151 -0.59 -3.48 -5.59
C HIS A 151 -1.46 -4.02 -6.72
N VAL A 152 -2.46 -3.23 -7.10
CA VAL A 152 -3.27 -3.50 -8.29
C VAL A 152 -2.41 -3.41 -9.54
N ALA A 153 -2.85 -3.99 -10.66
CA ALA A 153 -2.12 -3.87 -11.93
C ALA A 153 -2.45 -2.57 -12.67
N ASN A 154 -3.60 -1.96 -12.38
CA ASN A 154 -4.06 -0.72 -12.96
C ASN A 154 -4.82 0.11 -11.92
N THR A 155 -4.65 1.43 -11.91
CA THR A 155 -5.28 2.31 -10.90
C THR A 155 -6.81 2.22 -10.87
N GLN A 156 -7.47 1.88 -11.99
CA GLN A 156 -8.92 1.72 -12.03
C GLN A 156 -9.44 0.57 -11.15
N GLU A 157 -8.60 -0.43 -10.86
CA GLU A 157 -8.95 -1.59 -10.02
C GLU A 157 -9.13 -1.21 -8.55
N VAL A 158 -8.70 0.00 -8.14
CA VAL A 158 -8.99 0.55 -6.81
C VAL A 158 -10.49 0.74 -6.62
N GLY A 159 -11.22 1.09 -7.69
CA GLY A 159 -12.63 1.47 -7.60
C GLY A 159 -12.80 2.85 -6.95
N VAL A 160 -13.97 3.12 -6.38
CA VAL A 160 -14.28 4.43 -5.81
C VAL A 160 -13.52 4.65 -4.51
N PHE A 161 -12.85 5.80 -4.40
CA PHE A 161 -12.22 6.25 -3.17
C PHE A 161 -13.14 7.22 -2.43
N LYS A 162 -13.28 7.03 -1.11
CA LYS A 162 -14.09 7.88 -0.24
C LYS A 162 -13.31 8.18 1.04
N ILE A 163 -13.30 9.45 1.43
CA ILE A 163 -12.82 9.90 2.73
C ILE A 163 -14.01 9.89 3.69
N ASP A 164 -13.85 9.18 4.80
CA ASP A 164 -14.73 9.22 5.96
C ASP A 164 -14.06 10.13 7.01
N ALA A 165 -14.65 11.31 7.26
CA ALA A 165 -14.08 12.37 8.08
C ALA A 165 -15.04 12.83 9.17
#